data_AF-A0A972N0M7-F1
#
_entry.id   AF-A0A972N0M7-F1
#
_cell.length_a   1.000
_cell.length_b   1.000
_cell.length_c   1.000
_cell.angle_alpha   90.00
_cell.angle_beta   90.00
_cell.angle_gamma   90.00
#
_symmetry.space_group_name_H-M   'P 1'
#
loop_
_entity.id
_entity.type
_entity.pdbx_description
1 polymer ?
#
loop_
_entity_poly.entity_id
_entity_poly.type
_entity_poly.pdbx_seq_one_letter_code
_entity_poly.pdbx_strand_id
1 'polypeptide(L)'
;MWRRDDDGNFHLEVDFARAVVSRKPVPFHLRLRQVHGARVVVYEGQEEEIGDGAITDRRGVVLGVKTADCYPIFLLSENAVGILHAGWRGSVKGIVGEGLALMHRLWGVQPESITVAFGPGICGRCYEVGEDLRRYFGAFLKPKGNGKYLLDLYEYNLRTLRRWGVERVVPPPACTYEDPLLPSHRRGDRDRLYSAVELVR
;
A
#
# COMPACT_ATOMS: atom_id res chain seq x y z
N MET A 1 -14.38 -2.19 7.01
CA MET A 1 -13.36 -3.22 7.37
C MET A 1 -13.20 -4.19 6.21
N TRP A 2 -12.06 -4.86 6.08
CA TRP A 2 -11.86 -5.86 5.02
C TRP A 2 -12.77 -7.07 5.20
N ARG A 3 -13.30 -7.59 4.09
CA ARG A 3 -14.00 -8.87 3.98
C ARG A 3 -13.13 -9.82 3.15
N ARG A 4 -12.98 -11.08 3.59
CA ARG A 4 -12.32 -12.13 2.81
C ARG A 4 -13.38 -13.01 2.15
N ASP A 5 -13.26 -13.27 0.85
CA ASP A 5 -14.14 -14.20 0.13
C ASP A 5 -13.62 -15.65 0.16
N ASP A 6 -14.40 -16.59 -0.39
CA ASP A 6 -14.07 -18.02 -0.43
C ASP A 6 -12.84 -18.31 -1.31
N ASP A 7 -12.55 -17.44 -2.28
CA ASP A 7 -11.33 -17.48 -3.10
C ASP A 7 -10.11 -16.90 -2.35
N GLY A 8 -10.30 -16.44 -1.12
CA GLY A 8 -9.26 -15.87 -0.27
C GLY A 8 -8.84 -14.45 -0.65
N ASN A 9 -9.59 -13.77 -1.53
CA ASN A 9 -9.38 -12.37 -1.88
C ASN A 9 -9.92 -11.46 -0.79
N PHE A 10 -9.32 -10.28 -0.64
CA PHE A 10 -9.78 -9.28 0.30
C PHE A 10 -10.51 -8.15 -0.44
N HIS A 11 -11.66 -7.76 0.09
CA HIS A 11 -12.51 -6.71 -0.44
C HIS A 11 -12.73 -5.65 0.63
N LEU A 12 -12.62 -4.38 0.24
CA LEU A 12 -13.01 -3.24 1.05
C LEU A 12 -13.85 -2.31 0.18
N GLU A 13 -15.07 -2.08 0.63
CA GLU A 13 -16.00 -1.17 -0.04
C GLU A 13 -16.34 -0.02 0.90
N VAL A 14 -16.34 1.18 0.33
CA VAL A 14 -16.91 2.41 0.91
C VAL A 14 -17.88 3.00 -0.13
N ASP A 15 -18.70 3.96 0.26
CA ASP A 15 -19.82 4.44 -0.58
C ASP A 15 -19.43 4.90 -1.99
N PHE A 16 -18.19 5.38 -2.16
CA PHE A 16 -17.67 5.97 -3.39
C PHE A 16 -16.52 5.17 -4.03
N ALA A 17 -15.93 4.17 -3.34
CA ALA A 17 -14.76 3.46 -3.84
C ALA A 17 -14.74 1.99 -3.46
N ARG A 18 -14.08 1.19 -4.29
CA ARG A 18 -13.85 -0.24 -4.06
C ARG A 18 -12.36 -0.53 -4.11
N ALA A 19 -11.90 -1.37 -3.19
CA ALA A 19 -10.55 -1.89 -3.14
C ALA A 19 -10.59 -3.41 -3.07
N VAL A 20 -9.74 -4.06 -3.87
CA VAL A 20 -9.60 -5.52 -3.89
C VAL A 20 -8.14 -5.91 -3.81
N VAL A 21 -7.85 -7.01 -3.11
CA VAL A 21 -6.56 -7.69 -3.16
C VAL A 21 -6.81 -9.13 -3.57
N SER A 22 -6.30 -9.49 -4.74
CA SER A 22 -6.51 -10.79 -5.36
C SER A 22 -5.20 -11.56 -5.54
N ARG A 23 -5.29 -12.89 -5.46
CA ARG A 23 -4.18 -13.79 -5.84
C ARG A 23 -4.12 -14.02 -7.35
N LYS A 24 -5.22 -13.76 -8.05
CA LYS A 24 -5.31 -13.85 -9.51
C LYS A 24 -5.12 -12.45 -10.12
N PRO A 25 -4.62 -12.37 -11.36
CA PRO A 25 -4.50 -11.09 -12.06
C PRO A 25 -5.83 -10.32 -12.07
N VAL A 26 -5.76 -9.03 -11.73
CA VAL A 26 -6.84 -8.05 -11.88
C VAL A 26 -6.42 -7.10 -13.00
N PRO A 27 -7.32 -6.76 -13.95
CA PRO A 27 -6.99 -5.82 -15.01
C PRO A 27 -6.79 -4.41 -14.42
N PHE A 28 -5.64 -3.80 -14.72
CA PHE A 28 -5.35 -2.41 -14.35
C PHE A 28 -5.38 -1.56 -15.62
N HIS A 29 -5.94 -0.36 -15.52
CA HIS A 29 -5.86 0.63 -16.59
C HIS A 29 -4.45 1.23 -16.72
N LEU A 30 -3.67 1.19 -15.64
CA LEU A 30 -2.28 1.63 -15.60
C LEU A 30 -1.38 0.52 -15.05
N ARG A 31 -0.40 0.11 -15.86
CA ARG A 31 0.70 -0.76 -15.43
C ARG A 31 1.84 0.08 -14.86
N LEU A 32 2.07 0.00 -13.56
CA LEU A 32 3.25 0.60 -12.94
C LEU A 32 4.46 -0.33 -13.02
N ARG A 33 5.57 0.18 -13.55
CA ARG A 33 6.90 -0.41 -13.34
C ARG A 33 7.42 0.02 -11.97
N GLN A 34 7.08 -0.78 -10.96
CA GLN A 34 7.45 -0.57 -9.56
C GLN A 34 8.97 -0.70 -9.35
N VAL A 35 9.61 0.35 -8.83
CA VAL A 35 11.06 0.45 -8.64
C VAL A 35 11.46 0.66 -7.18
N HIS A 36 10.51 0.47 -6.25
CA HIS A 36 10.68 0.70 -4.81
C HIS A 36 11.13 2.15 -4.49
N GLY A 37 10.64 3.10 -5.28
CA GLY A 37 10.79 4.54 -5.11
C GLY A 37 9.61 5.16 -4.37
N ALA A 38 9.48 6.49 -4.51
CA ALA A 38 8.37 7.29 -3.97
C ALA A 38 7.58 8.03 -5.05
N ARG A 39 7.77 7.69 -6.34
CA ARG A 39 7.07 8.37 -7.44
C ARG A 39 5.62 7.90 -7.49
N VAL A 40 4.70 8.84 -7.33
CA VAL A 40 3.26 8.65 -7.53
C VAL A 40 2.86 9.32 -8.83
N VAL A 41 2.11 8.61 -9.66
CA VAL A 41 1.73 9.05 -11.01
C VAL A 41 0.24 9.40 -11.04
N VAL A 42 -0.13 10.51 -11.67
CA VAL A 42 -1.54 10.83 -11.96
C VAL A 42 -1.96 10.04 -13.19
N TYR A 43 -3.07 9.33 -13.13
CA TYR A 43 -3.59 8.64 -14.31
C TYR A 43 -4.30 9.63 -15.24
N GLU A 44 -3.76 9.80 -16.44
CA GLU A 44 -4.28 10.68 -17.49
C GLU A 44 -4.72 9.92 -18.76
N GLY A 45 -4.61 8.59 -18.76
CA GLY A 45 -4.95 7.72 -19.90
C GLY A 45 -3.79 6.85 -20.40
N GLN A 46 -2.61 6.99 -19.80
CA GLN A 46 -1.43 6.19 -20.13
C GLN A 46 -1.56 4.74 -19.67
N GLU A 47 -1.05 3.80 -20.47
CA GLU A 47 -1.11 2.36 -20.17
C GLU A 47 0.04 1.89 -19.27
N GLU A 48 1.20 2.58 -19.29
CA GLU A 48 2.37 2.23 -18.49
C GLU A 48 3.15 3.47 -18.02
N GLU A 49 3.70 3.40 -16.80
CA GLU A 49 4.66 4.37 -16.28
C GLU A 49 5.59 3.74 -15.24
N ILE A 50 6.75 4.34 -15.01
CA ILE A 50 7.62 4.09 -13.87
C ILE A 50 7.04 4.80 -12.65
N GLY A 51 6.64 4.04 -11.65
CA GLY A 51 6.14 4.59 -10.40
C GLY A 51 5.88 3.49 -9.38
N ASP A 52 5.76 3.90 -8.13
CA ASP A 52 5.38 3.03 -7.02
C ASP A 52 4.04 3.45 -6.42
N GLY A 53 3.31 4.36 -7.07
CA GLY A 53 1.93 4.65 -6.75
C GLY A 53 1.23 5.33 -7.91
N ALA A 54 -0.10 5.29 -7.89
CA ALA A 54 -0.92 6.04 -8.82
C ALA A 54 -2.15 6.63 -8.13
N ILE A 55 -2.66 7.74 -8.66
CA ILE A 55 -3.87 8.43 -8.20
C ILE A 55 -4.75 8.84 -9.38
N THR A 56 -6.06 8.93 -9.16
CA THR A 56 -7.03 9.40 -10.16
C THR A 56 -8.32 9.90 -9.51
N ASP A 57 -8.96 10.89 -10.14
CA ASP A 57 -10.34 11.33 -9.92
C ASP A 57 -11.33 10.75 -10.94
N ARG A 58 -10.82 9.97 -11.92
CA ARG A 58 -11.64 9.39 -12.98
C ARG A 58 -12.37 8.15 -12.46
N ARG A 59 -13.69 8.17 -12.59
CA ARG A 59 -14.57 7.04 -12.27
C ARG A 59 -14.39 5.92 -13.29
N GLY A 60 -14.54 4.67 -12.85
CA GLY A 60 -14.37 3.50 -13.72
C GLY A 60 -12.91 3.14 -14.01
N VAL A 61 -11.94 3.96 -13.56
CA VAL A 61 -10.52 3.69 -13.72
C VAL A 61 -10.04 2.81 -12.57
N VAL A 62 -9.53 1.64 -12.93
CA VAL A 62 -8.90 0.69 -12.00
C VAL A 62 -7.39 0.92 -11.97
N LEU A 63 -6.90 1.47 -10.87
CA LEU A 63 -5.47 1.58 -10.58
C LEU A 63 -5.00 0.35 -9.82
N GLY A 64 -3.73 -0.05 -9.97
CA GLY A 64 -3.23 -1.21 -9.25
C GLY A 64 -1.73 -1.25 -9.00
N VAL A 65 -1.36 -2.05 -8.00
CA VAL A 65 0.04 -2.39 -7.67
C VAL A 65 0.15 -3.89 -7.40
N LYS A 66 1.34 -4.43 -7.58
CA LYS A 66 1.65 -5.83 -7.26
C LYS A 66 2.54 -5.90 -6.03
N THR A 67 2.23 -6.81 -5.10
CA THR A 67 3.03 -6.97 -3.88
C THR A 67 3.30 -8.42 -3.54
N ALA A 68 4.37 -8.64 -2.79
CA ALA A 68 4.59 -9.82 -1.95
C ALA A 68 5.42 -9.31 -0.77
N ASP A 69 4.82 -9.24 0.41
CA ASP A 69 5.31 -8.59 1.65
C ASP A 69 5.23 -7.07 1.74
N CYS A 70 5.51 -6.30 0.69
CA CYS A 70 5.31 -4.85 0.74
C CYS A 70 3.83 -4.50 0.91
N TYR A 71 3.52 -3.38 1.58
CA TYR A 71 2.14 -2.99 1.79
C TYR A 71 1.56 -2.30 0.55
N PRO A 72 0.44 -2.78 -0.01
CA PRO A 72 -0.43 -1.94 -0.84
C PRO A 72 -1.21 -1.01 0.09
N ILE A 73 -1.07 0.30 -0.10
CA ILE A 73 -1.78 1.33 0.67
C ILE A 73 -2.78 2.02 -0.25
N PHE A 74 -4.05 1.96 0.12
CA PHE A 74 -5.17 2.53 -0.61
C PHE A 74 -5.50 3.91 0.00
N LEU A 75 -5.60 4.94 -0.84
CA LEU A 75 -6.04 6.28 -0.46
C LEU A 75 -7.45 6.47 -1.02
N LEU A 76 -8.45 6.64 -0.15
CA LEU A 76 -9.86 6.68 -0.54
C LEU A 76 -10.49 7.99 -0.10
N SER A 77 -10.90 8.81 -1.07
CA SER A 77 -11.73 10.00 -0.86
C SER A 77 -12.86 10.06 -1.87
N GLU A 78 -13.90 10.83 -1.56
CA GLU A 78 -15.06 10.99 -2.46
C GLU A 78 -14.70 11.56 -3.83
N ASN A 79 -13.64 12.37 -3.90
CA ASN A 79 -13.23 13.05 -5.14
C ASN A 79 -12.18 12.27 -5.93
N ALA A 80 -11.37 11.46 -5.26
CA ALA A 80 -10.24 10.77 -5.87
C ALA A 80 -9.79 9.54 -5.08
N VAL A 81 -9.21 8.58 -5.79
CA VAL A 81 -8.61 7.37 -5.21
C VAL A 81 -7.14 7.27 -5.57
N GLY A 82 -6.40 6.52 -4.76
CA GLY A 82 -4.99 6.24 -4.96
C GLY A 82 -4.59 4.87 -4.46
N ILE A 83 -3.52 4.33 -5.03
CA ILE A 83 -2.89 3.09 -4.56
C ILE A 83 -1.38 3.22 -4.60
N LEU A 84 -0.73 2.84 -3.50
CA LEU A 84 0.71 2.96 -3.29
C LEU A 84 1.32 1.59 -2.98
N HIS A 85 2.49 1.32 -3.53
CA HIS A 85 3.38 0.23 -3.20
C HIS A 85 4.41 0.69 -2.16
N ALA A 86 4.11 0.43 -0.90
CA ALA A 86 4.94 0.82 0.24
C ALA A 86 5.82 -0.34 0.71
N GLY A 87 6.95 -0.55 0.03
CA GLY A 87 8.09 -1.27 0.59
C GLY A 87 8.96 -0.35 1.45
N TRP A 88 9.91 -0.92 2.20
CA TRP A 88 10.74 -0.14 3.14
C TRP A 88 11.45 1.07 2.48
N ARG A 89 11.96 0.91 1.24
CA ARG A 89 12.62 1.99 0.50
C ARG A 89 11.65 3.11 0.14
N GLY A 90 10.46 2.77 -0.35
CA GLY A 90 9.42 3.74 -0.72
C GLY A 90 8.89 4.49 0.49
N SER A 91 8.68 3.79 1.61
CA SER A 91 8.27 4.39 2.89
C SER A 91 9.29 5.40 3.41
N VAL A 92 10.59 5.07 3.38
CA VAL A 92 11.65 6.02 3.78
C VAL A 92 11.72 7.22 2.84
N LYS A 93 11.52 7.01 1.54
CA LYS A 93 11.49 8.08 0.54
C LYS A 93 10.20 8.91 0.57
N GLY A 94 9.21 8.54 1.40
CA GLY A 94 8.00 9.34 1.61
C GLY A 94 6.85 9.07 0.65
N ILE A 95 6.74 7.87 0.05
CA ILE A 95 5.64 7.52 -0.91
C ILE A 95 4.24 7.88 -0.39
N VAL A 96 3.98 7.68 0.90
CA VAL A 96 2.69 8.03 1.54
C VAL A 96 2.45 9.53 1.50
N GLY A 97 3.45 10.32 1.90
CA GLY A 97 3.35 11.78 1.88
C GLY A 97 3.20 12.33 0.46
N GLU A 98 3.92 11.75 -0.51
CA GLU A 98 3.79 12.13 -1.92
C GLU A 98 2.36 11.92 -2.43
N GLY A 99 1.76 10.76 -2.16
CA GLY A 99 0.38 10.46 -2.57
C GLY A 99 -0.64 11.43 -1.95
N LEU A 100 -0.54 11.68 -0.64
CA LEU A 100 -1.42 12.62 0.05
C LEU A 100 -1.24 14.06 -0.45
N ALA A 101 0.00 14.51 -0.62
CA ALA A 101 0.32 15.84 -1.11
C ALA A 101 -0.22 16.09 -2.52
N LEU A 102 -0.12 15.10 -3.41
CA LEU A 102 -0.65 15.19 -4.77
C LEU A 102 -2.18 15.23 -4.77
N MET A 103 -2.86 14.37 -3.99
CA MET A 103 -4.32 14.40 -3.89
C MET A 103 -4.83 15.74 -3.35
N HIS A 104 -4.14 16.31 -2.36
CA HIS A 104 -4.44 17.63 -1.85
C HIS A 104 -4.23 18.72 -2.91
N ARG A 105 -3.07 18.71 -3.58
CA ARG A 105 -2.73 19.73 -4.59
C ARG A 105 -3.68 19.74 -5.78
N LEU A 106 -4.09 18.57 -6.26
CA LEU A 106 -4.87 18.43 -7.49
C LEU A 106 -6.38 18.56 -7.25
N TRP A 107 -6.88 17.99 -6.15
CA TRP A 107 -8.32 17.84 -5.92
C TRP A 107 -8.78 18.39 -4.57
N GLY A 108 -7.92 19.11 -3.85
CA GLY A 108 -8.25 19.74 -2.58
C GLY A 108 -8.58 18.74 -1.46
N VAL A 109 -8.22 17.46 -1.63
CA VAL A 109 -8.53 16.42 -0.66
C VAL A 109 -7.75 16.67 0.63
N GLN A 110 -8.47 16.77 1.74
CA GLN A 110 -7.87 16.98 3.06
C GLN A 110 -7.48 15.63 3.67
N PRO A 111 -6.28 15.47 4.26
CA PRO A 111 -5.86 14.21 4.87
C PRO A 111 -6.87 13.63 5.89
N GLU A 112 -7.55 14.48 6.66
CA GLU A 112 -8.58 14.11 7.65
C GLU A 112 -9.82 13.51 6.98
N SER A 113 -10.11 13.90 5.74
CA SER A 113 -11.24 13.38 4.97
C SER A 113 -10.94 12.05 4.25
N ILE A 114 -9.66 11.65 4.16
CA ILE A 114 -9.24 10.42 3.49
C ILE A 114 -9.40 9.23 4.43
N THR A 115 -9.99 8.16 3.91
CA THR A 115 -9.85 6.82 4.49
C THR A 115 -8.65 6.14 3.86
N VAL A 116 -7.66 5.78 4.67
CA VAL A 116 -6.50 5.02 4.21
C VAL A 116 -6.63 3.56 4.64
N ALA A 117 -6.46 2.63 3.70
CA ALA A 117 -6.48 1.21 4.01
C ALA A 117 -5.16 0.56 3.65
N PHE A 118 -4.70 -0.38 4.49
CA PHE A 118 -3.59 -1.25 4.17
C PHE A 118 -4.15 -2.60 3.71
N GLY A 119 -3.68 -3.11 2.58
CA GLY A 119 -3.88 -4.53 2.24
C GLY A 119 -2.87 -5.44 2.94
N PRO A 120 -2.87 -6.75 2.63
CA PRO A 120 -1.92 -7.69 3.21
C PRO A 120 -0.46 -7.29 2.95
N GLY A 121 0.36 -7.42 3.98
CA GLY A 121 1.81 -7.20 3.91
C GLY A 121 2.50 -7.84 5.11
N ILE A 122 3.83 -7.87 5.12
CA ILE A 122 4.60 -8.57 6.17
C ILE A 122 4.53 -7.81 7.50
N CYS A 123 4.10 -8.48 8.56
CA CYS A 123 3.93 -7.85 9.87
C CYS A 123 5.27 -7.64 10.60
N GLY A 124 5.29 -6.73 11.58
CA GLY A 124 6.47 -6.42 12.38
C GLY A 124 7.04 -7.56 13.21
N ARG A 125 6.31 -8.67 13.39
CA ARG A 125 6.84 -9.89 14.04
C ARG A 125 7.65 -10.78 13.10
N CYS A 126 7.41 -10.67 11.79
CA CYS A 126 7.99 -11.53 10.76
C CYS A 126 9.06 -10.84 9.92
N TYR A 127 9.03 -9.51 9.82
CA TYR A 127 9.89 -8.79 8.88
C TYR A 127 11.31 -8.60 9.40
N GLU A 128 12.15 -9.63 9.22
CA GLU A 128 13.56 -9.55 9.60
C GLU A 128 14.37 -8.67 8.62
N VAL A 129 15.16 -7.75 9.15
CA VAL A 129 16.04 -6.87 8.38
C VAL A 129 17.45 -6.80 8.99
N GLY A 130 18.40 -6.31 8.20
CA GLY A 130 19.77 -6.08 8.64
C GLY A 130 19.93 -4.78 9.45
N GLU A 131 21.08 -4.66 10.10
CA GLU A 131 21.48 -3.47 10.86
C GLU A 131 21.56 -2.18 10.01
N ASP A 132 21.79 -2.30 8.71
CA ASP A 132 21.84 -1.18 7.76
C ASP A 132 20.55 -0.33 7.74
N LEU A 133 19.43 -0.92 8.16
CA LEU A 133 18.13 -0.23 8.23
C LEU A 133 17.93 0.58 9.52
N ARG A 134 18.82 0.46 10.52
CA ARG A 134 18.70 1.20 11.80
C ARG A 134 18.62 2.70 11.63
N ARG A 135 19.42 3.25 10.73
CA ARG A 135 19.48 4.70 10.46
C ARG A 135 18.16 5.29 9.97
N TYR A 136 17.27 4.45 9.42
CA TYR A 136 15.99 4.88 8.88
C TYR A 136 14.83 4.66 9.84
N PHE A 137 14.86 3.53 10.56
CA PHE A 137 13.69 3.05 11.27
C PHE A 137 13.80 3.13 12.78
N GLY A 138 14.98 3.34 13.39
CA GLY A 138 15.14 3.64 14.83
C GLY A 138 14.14 2.90 15.75
N ALA A 139 13.14 3.63 16.25
CA ALA A 139 12.10 3.14 17.17
C ALA A 139 11.13 2.09 16.61
N PHE A 140 11.12 1.84 15.30
CA PHE A 140 10.30 0.83 14.62
C PHE A 140 11.03 -0.50 14.43
N LEU A 141 12.25 -0.63 14.98
CA LEU A 141 13.04 -1.85 14.96
C LEU A 141 13.09 -2.46 16.35
N LYS A 142 12.81 -3.77 16.41
CA LYS A 142 13.06 -4.58 17.61
C LYS A 142 14.29 -5.48 17.38
N PRO A 143 15.31 -5.44 18.25
CA PRO A 143 16.45 -6.36 18.13
C PRO A 143 16.00 -7.83 18.16
N LYS A 144 16.55 -8.64 17.25
CA LYS A 144 16.35 -10.11 17.21
C LYS A 144 17.62 -10.89 17.60
N GLY A 145 18.76 -10.19 17.70
CA GLY A 145 20.08 -10.78 17.94
C GLY A 145 20.88 -10.95 16.64
N ASN A 146 22.18 -11.23 16.75
CA ASN A 146 23.08 -11.50 15.61
C ASN A 146 23.05 -10.43 14.50
N GLY A 147 22.94 -9.14 14.86
CA GLY A 147 22.86 -8.05 13.89
C GLY A 147 21.54 -7.97 13.10
N LYS A 148 20.52 -8.73 13.52
CA LYS A 148 19.18 -8.74 12.91
C LYS A 148 18.17 -7.99 13.75
N TYR A 149 17.19 -7.42 13.06
CA TYR A 149 16.09 -6.66 13.64
C TYR A 149 14.77 -7.09 13.03
N LEU A 150 13.68 -6.90 13.76
CA LEU A 150 12.31 -7.01 13.28
C LEU A 150 11.78 -5.61 13.00
N LEU A 151 11.38 -5.33 11.76
CA LEU A 151 10.88 -4.04 11.31
C LEU A 151 9.35 -3.99 11.28
N ASP A 152 8.76 -3.11 12.06
CA ASP A 152 7.34 -2.78 11.94
C ASP A 152 7.11 -1.68 10.88
N LEU A 153 7.02 -2.11 9.62
CA LEU A 153 6.78 -1.21 8.50
C LEU A 153 5.36 -0.64 8.49
N TYR A 154 4.38 -1.37 9.04
CA TYR A 154 3.02 -0.87 9.19
C TYR A 154 2.99 0.31 10.16
N GLU A 155 3.56 0.16 11.35
CA GLU A 155 3.61 1.23 12.35
C GLU A 155 4.40 2.45 11.85
N TYR A 156 5.49 2.25 11.08
CA TYR A 156 6.21 3.35 10.44
C TYR A 156 5.32 4.18 9.50
N ASN A 157 4.58 3.52 8.60
CA ASN A 157 3.67 4.19 7.68
C ASN A 157 2.45 4.77 8.42
N LEU A 158 1.93 4.08 9.43
CA LEU A 158 0.83 4.57 10.26
C LEU A 158 1.18 5.87 10.98
N ARG A 159 2.38 5.96 11.58
CA ARG A 159 2.84 7.22 12.19
C ARG A 159 3.04 8.32 11.16
N THR A 160 3.45 7.98 9.94
CA THR A 160 3.57 8.93 8.84
C THR A 160 2.19 9.48 8.46
N LEU A 161 1.18 8.62 8.27
CA LEU A 161 -0.20 9.00 8.00
C LEU A 161 -0.76 9.93 9.08
N ARG A 162 -0.58 9.57 10.36
CA ARG A 162 -1.04 10.40 11.49
C ARG A 162 -0.39 11.78 11.52
N ARG A 163 0.89 11.90 11.17
CA ARG A 163 1.58 13.21 11.07
C ARG A 163 1.04 14.08 9.94
N TRP A 164 0.47 13.46 8.91
CA TRP A 164 -0.21 14.16 7.83
C TRP A 164 -1.66 14.55 8.16
N GLY A 165 -2.20 14.15 9.32
CA GLY A 165 -3.58 14.44 9.70
C GLY A 165 -4.59 13.35 9.31
N VAL A 166 -4.14 12.20 8.78
CA VAL A 166 -5.07 11.11 8.46
C VAL A 166 -5.64 10.48 9.73
N GLU A 167 -6.97 10.55 9.88
CA GLU A 167 -7.68 10.05 11.05
C GLU A 167 -8.21 8.63 10.87
N ARG A 168 -8.65 8.28 9.66
CA ARG A 168 -9.31 7.01 9.36
C ARG A 168 -8.36 6.03 8.69
N VAL A 169 -7.87 5.06 9.46
CA VAL A 169 -6.96 4.02 8.95
C VAL A 169 -7.53 2.61 9.16
N VAL A 170 -7.68 1.85 8.08
CA VAL A 170 -8.02 0.43 8.11
C VAL A 170 -6.73 -0.39 8.13
N PRO A 171 -6.48 -1.22 9.16
CA PRO A 171 -5.25 -2.01 9.28
C PRO A 171 -5.16 -3.13 8.23
N PRO A 172 -3.96 -3.70 8.01
CA PRO A 172 -3.78 -4.88 7.17
C PRO A 172 -4.67 -6.03 7.64
N PRO A 173 -5.37 -6.75 6.74
CA PRO A 173 -6.24 -7.85 7.13
C PRO A 173 -5.48 -9.14 7.42
N ALA A 174 -4.22 -9.24 6.97
CA ALA A 174 -3.40 -10.44 7.12
C ALA A 174 -1.90 -10.12 6.99
N CYS A 175 -1.07 -10.98 7.58
CA CYS A 175 0.36 -11.01 7.31
C CYS A 175 0.64 -11.96 6.14
N THR A 176 1.31 -11.48 5.09
CA THR A 176 1.67 -12.32 3.93
C THR A 176 2.60 -13.46 4.30
N TYR A 177 3.45 -13.29 5.31
CA TYR A 177 4.39 -14.31 5.77
C TYR A 177 3.72 -15.39 6.65
N GLU A 178 2.77 -15.01 7.50
CA GLU A 178 2.05 -15.94 8.40
C GLU A 178 0.93 -16.69 7.67
N ASP A 179 0.24 -16.06 6.72
CA ASP A 179 -0.83 -16.71 5.94
C ASP A 179 -0.22 -17.51 4.77
N PRO A 180 -0.33 -18.86 4.76
CA PRO A 180 0.26 -19.70 3.73
C PRO A 180 -0.46 -19.59 2.37
N LEU A 181 -1.67 -19.02 2.33
CA LEU A 181 -2.42 -18.84 1.09
C LEU A 181 -2.00 -17.60 0.31
N LEU A 182 -1.28 -16.67 0.93
CA LEU A 182 -0.83 -15.42 0.32
C LEU A 182 0.63 -15.53 -0.07
N PRO A 183 1.06 -15.01 -1.24
CA PRO A 183 2.47 -15.05 -1.61
C PRO A 183 3.33 -14.16 -0.71
N SER A 184 4.50 -14.68 -0.32
CA SER A 184 5.51 -13.95 0.45
C SER A 184 6.88 -14.09 -0.20
N HIS A 185 7.46 -12.95 -0.58
CA HIS A 185 8.82 -12.92 -1.11
C HIS A 185 9.83 -13.44 -0.08
N ARG A 186 9.60 -13.17 1.20
CA ARG A 186 10.43 -13.61 2.31
C ARG A 186 10.40 -15.12 2.53
N ARG A 187 9.35 -15.82 2.08
CA ARG A 187 9.34 -17.29 2.00
C ARG A 187 9.96 -17.85 0.72
N GLY A 188 10.28 -17.01 -0.25
CA GLY A 188 10.82 -17.42 -1.55
C GLY A 188 9.77 -17.52 -2.66
N ASP A 189 8.52 -17.12 -2.41
CA ASP A 189 7.45 -17.20 -3.39
C ASP A 189 7.68 -16.23 -4.57
N ARG A 190 7.36 -16.68 -5.78
CA ARG A 190 7.47 -15.87 -7.01
C ARG A 190 6.19 -15.16 -7.38
N ASP A 191 5.05 -15.65 -6.91
CA ASP A 191 3.74 -15.05 -7.17
C ASP A 191 3.58 -13.70 -6.48
N ARG A 192 2.56 -12.95 -6.90
CA ARG A 192 2.25 -11.62 -6.38
C ARG A 192 0.76 -11.51 -6.10
N LEU A 193 0.42 -10.72 -5.09
CA LEU A 193 -0.91 -10.18 -4.93
C LEU A 193 -1.12 -9.03 -5.92
N TYR A 194 -2.32 -8.96 -6.49
CA TYR A 194 -2.79 -7.90 -7.35
C TYR A 194 -3.76 -7.06 -6.54
N SER A 195 -3.31 -5.88 -6.14
CA SER A 195 -4.10 -4.92 -5.37
C SER A 195 -4.64 -3.87 -6.32
N ALA A 196 -5.95 -3.60 -6.27
CA ALA A 196 -6.60 -2.68 -7.18
C ALA A 196 -7.58 -1.76 -6.45
N VAL A 197 -7.72 -0.53 -6.94
CA VAL A 197 -8.67 0.46 -6.43
C VAL A 197 -9.40 1.13 -7.58
N GLU A 198 -10.67 1.44 -7.35
CA GLU A 198 -11.54 2.11 -8.30
C GLU A 198 -12.44 3.11 -7.57
N LEU A 199 -12.58 4.31 -8.15
CA LEU A 199 -13.64 5.25 -7.79
C LEU A 199 -14.91 4.87 -8.57
N VAL A 200 -15.98 4.51 -7.85
CA VAL A 200 -17.21 3.96 -8.45
C VAL A 200 -18.38 4.93 -8.50
N ARG A 201 -18.40 5.91 -7.60
CA ARG A 201 -19.41 6.97 -7.55
C ARG A 201 -18.77 8.33 -7.41
#